data_AF-I4Z7I2-F1
#
_entry.id   AF-I4Z7I2-F1
#
_cell.length_a   1.000
_cell.length_b   1.000
_cell.length_c   1.000
_cell.angle_alpha   90.00
_cell.angle_beta   90.00
_cell.angle_gamma   90.00
#
_symmetry.space_group_name_H-M   'P 1'
#
loop_
_entity.id
_entity.type
_entity.pdbx_description
1 polymer ?
#
loop_
_entity_poly.entity_id
_entity_poly.type
_entity_poly.pdbx_seq_one_letter_code
_entity_poly.pdbx_strand_id
1 'polypeptide(L)'
;MSMFPFQQDLTQYLLSRGLIDEILPTTPDIADKWQQIAEAYLPDGIREFALYPTAALGWMMYIGMAIAKYWDEDWELYNKVDNLYLYLRDRINYDHMDEYILQKVLLLSEDDQKFWLEVVGECASRTNNKLMHLGIQPGSKEAFLAFVDALQQLYVMGAAVELNALGYRMIKG
;
A
#
# COMPACT_ATOMS: atom_id res chain seq x y z
N MET A 1 -5.87 11.44 -12.69
CA MET A 1 -5.11 10.54 -13.59
C MET A 1 -3.69 10.54 -13.09
N SER A 2 -3.13 9.38 -12.70
CA SER A 2 -1.75 9.30 -12.19
C SER A 2 -0.79 9.81 -13.25
N MET A 3 0.22 10.58 -12.83
CA MET A 3 1.22 11.18 -13.70
C MET A 3 2.23 10.14 -14.20
N PHE A 4 2.30 8.96 -13.57
CA PHE A 4 3.32 7.94 -13.82
C PHE A 4 2.69 6.55 -14.08
N PRO A 5 3.38 5.64 -14.79
CA PRO A 5 2.80 4.38 -15.27
C PRO A 5 2.85 3.23 -14.23
N PHE A 6 2.72 3.53 -12.93
CA PHE A 6 2.75 2.50 -11.87
C PHE A 6 1.44 1.72 -11.80
N GLN A 7 0.31 2.44 -11.82
CA GLN A 7 -1.03 1.87 -11.63
C GLN A 7 -1.30 0.74 -12.62
N GLN A 8 -0.99 0.94 -13.90
CA GLN A 8 -1.28 -0.03 -14.96
C GLN A 8 -0.54 -1.36 -14.74
N ASP A 9 0.72 -1.31 -14.29
CA ASP A 9 1.53 -2.53 -14.09
C ASP A 9 1.06 -3.33 -12.88
N LEU A 10 0.84 -2.64 -11.76
CA LEU A 10 0.32 -3.24 -10.54
C LEU A 10 -1.06 -3.86 -10.80
N THR A 11 -1.94 -3.14 -11.50
CA THR A 11 -3.27 -3.64 -11.88
C THR A 11 -3.15 -4.90 -12.73
N GLN A 12 -2.30 -4.90 -13.76
CA GLN A 12 -2.14 -6.06 -14.63
C GLN A 12 -1.61 -7.29 -13.87
N TYR A 13 -0.60 -7.09 -13.01
CA TYR A 13 -0.06 -8.16 -12.18
C TYR A 13 -1.11 -8.74 -11.23
N LEU A 14 -1.77 -7.89 -10.44
CA LEU A 14 -2.75 -8.34 -9.44
C LEU A 14 -3.99 -8.97 -10.09
N LEU A 15 -4.48 -8.45 -11.23
CA LEU A 15 -5.55 -9.06 -12.02
C LEU A 15 -5.14 -10.45 -12.50
N SER A 16 -3.92 -10.61 -13.02
CA SER A 16 -3.44 -11.91 -13.52
C SER A 16 -3.34 -12.98 -12.43
N ARG A 17 -3.21 -12.55 -11.16
CA ARG A 17 -3.22 -13.41 -9.96
C ARG A 17 -4.62 -13.60 -9.37
N GLY A 18 -5.65 -12.93 -9.91
CA GLY A 18 -7.02 -12.96 -9.39
C GLY A 18 -7.19 -12.28 -8.03
N LEU A 19 -6.31 -11.33 -7.69
CA LEU A 19 -6.28 -10.66 -6.37
C LEU A 19 -7.08 -9.34 -6.33
N ILE A 20 -7.56 -8.89 -7.48
CA ILE A 20 -8.45 -7.74 -7.64
C ILE A 20 -9.43 -8.06 -8.78
N ASP A 21 -10.52 -7.30 -8.85
CA ASP A 21 -11.46 -7.33 -9.96
C ASP A 21 -11.07 -6.32 -11.06
N GLU A 22 -11.65 -6.46 -12.26
CA GLU A 22 -11.40 -5.53 -13.39
C GLU A 22 -11.73 -4.06 -13.04
N ILE A 23 -12.65 -3.86 -12.11
CA ILE A 23 -13.03 -2.56 -11.57
C ILE A 23 -12.57 -2.54 -10.12
N LEU A 24 -11.75 -1.56 -9.75
CA LEU A 24 -11.36 -1.39 -8.35
C LEU A 24 -12.54 -0.83 -7.53
N PRO A 25 -12.72 -1.27 -6.27
CA PRO A 25 -13.73 -0.69 -5.39
C PRO A 25 -13.48 0.81 -5.19
N THR A 26 -14.57 1.59 -5.17
CA THR A 26 -14.50 3.00 -4.82
C THR A 26 -14.64 3.13 -3.30
N THR A 27 -13.56 3.51 -2.62
CA THR A 27 -13.55 3.69 -1.16
C THR A 27 -13.08 5.10 -0.78
N PRO A 28 -13.99 6.11 -0.80
CA PRO A 28 -13.65 7.49 -0.48
C PRO A 28 -13.07 7.62 0.93
N ASP A 29 -13.63 6.90 1.91
CA ASP A 29 -13.15 6.89 3.30
C ASP A 29 -11.67 6.53 3.43
N ILE A 30 -11.24 5.48 2.70
CA ILE A 30 -9.84 5.02 2.69
C ILE A 30 -8.99 6.04 1.92
N ALA A 31 -9.46 6.50 0.76
CA ALA A 31 -8.76 7.49 -0.05
C ALA A 31 -8.52 8.81 0.71
N ASP A 32 -9.47 9.24 1.55
CA ASP A 32 -9.39 10.48 2.32
C ASP A 32 -8.31 10.42 3.43
N LYS A 33 -7.90 9.23 3.86
CA LYS A 33 -6.78 9.06 4.81
C LYS A 33 -5.41 9.16 4.16
N TRP A 34 -5.32 9.05 2.83
CA TRP A 34 -4.05 9.01 2.09
C TRP A 34 -3.11 10.15 2.47
N GLN A 35 -3.58 11.41 2.44
CA GLN A 35 -2.71 12.56 2.65
C GLN A 35 -2.03 12.52 4.02
N GLN A 36 -2.81 12.29 5.07
CA GLN A 36 -2.31 12.25 6.45
C GLN A 36 -1.35 11.08 6.70
N ILE A 37 -1.64 9.92 6.11
CA ILE A 37 -0.76 8.74 6.17
C ILE A 37 0.55 9.02 5.44
N ALA A 38 0.48 9.53 4.21
CA ALA A 38 1.64 9.81 3.38
C ALA A 38 2.56 10.83 4.04
N GLU A 39 2.02 11.95 4.55
CA GLU A 39 2.80 12.99 5.23
C GLU A 39 3.56 12.45 6.45
N ALA A 40 2.94 11.57 7.24
CA ALA A 40 3.58 10.96 8.41
C ALA A 40 4.58 9.85 8.04
N TYR A 41 4.34 9.13 6.93
CA TYR A 41 5.21 8.05 6.44
C TYR A 41 6.48 8.57 5.77
N LEU A 42 6.38 9.67 5.02
CA LEU A 42 7.46 10.18 4.17
C LEU A 42 8.83 10.30 4.86
N PRO A 43 8.97 10.79 6.10
CA PRO A 43 10.27 10.85 6.77
C PRO A 43 10.94 9.47 6.91
N ASP A 44 10.18 8.44 7.29
CA ASP A 44 10.68 7.08 7.43
C ASP A 44 10.95 6.47 6.04
N GLY A 45 10.00 6.60 5.11
CA GLY A 45 10.13 6.07 3.75
C GLY A 45 11.32 6.65 2.98
N ILE A 46 11.56 7.96 3.06
CA ILE A 46 12.71 8.61 2.39
C ILE A 46 14.03 8.15 3.00
N ARG A 47 14.10 8.01 4.33
CA ARG A 47 15.31 7.55 5.02
C ARG A 47 15.71 6.16 4.54
N GLU A 48 14.74 5.25 4.45
CA GLU A 48 15.01 3.85 4.10
C GLU A 48 15.17 3.63 2.61
N PHE A 49 14.55 4.44 1.76
CA PHE A 49 14.54 4.22 0.31
C PHE A 49 15.93 4.09 -0.31
N ALA A 50 16.93 4.80 0.23
CA ALA A 50 18.30 4.77 -0.29
C ALA A 50 18.99 3.39 -0.16
N LEU A 51 18.66 2.63 0.89
CA LEU A 51 19.27 1.32 1.17
C LEU A 51 18.31 0.16 0.92
N TYR A 52 17.02 0.38 1.16
CA TYR A 52 15.96 -0.62 1.14
C TYR A 52 14.73 -0.12 0.36
N PRO A 53 14.86 0.16 -0.95
CA PRO A 53 13.80 0.78 -1.73
C PRO A 53 12.53 -0.07 -1.81
N THR A 54 12.66 -1.40 -1.91
CA THR A 54 11.51 -2.30 -1.95
C THR A 54 10.79 -2.39 -0.62
N ALA A 55 11.49 -2.35 0.52
CA ALA A 55 10.86 -2.30 1.83
C ALA A 55 10.10 -0.97 2.01
N ALA A 56 10.78 0.16 1.73
CA ALA A 56 10.20 1.49 1.81
C ALA A 56 8.98 1.71 0.89
N LEU A 57 8.85 0.93 -0.19
CA LEU A 57 7.66 0.92 -1.04
C LEU A 57 6.60 -0.06 -0.50
N GLY A 58 7.00 -1.30 -0.20
CA GLY A 58 6.10 -2.39 0.19
C GLY A 58 5.30 -2.09 1.46
N TRP A 59 5.89 -1.38 2.43
CA TRP A 59 5.19 -0.90 3.62
C TRP A 59 3.90 -0.15 3.32
N MET A 60 3.88 0.66 2.26
CA MET A 60 2.69 1.42 1.90
C MET A 60 1.55 0.53 1.41
N MET A 61 1.88 -0.61 0.79
CA MET A 61 0.88 -1.61 0.41
C MET A 61 0.28 -2.30 1.63
N TYR A 62 1.10 -2.71 2.61
CA TYR A 62 0.57 -3.26 3.87
C TYR A 62 -0.28 -2.26 4.65
N ILE A 63 0.12 -0.99 4.69
CA ILE A 63 -0.68 0.07 5.30
C ILE A 63 -2.05 0.15 4.62
N GLY A 64 -2.10 0.14 3.28
CA GLY A 64 -3.35 0.11 2.53
C GLY A 64 -4.25 -1.08 2.90
N MET A 65 -3.66 -2.27 3.01
CA MET A 65 -4.38 -3.48 3.47
C MET A 65 -4.94 -3.29 4.88
N ALA A 66 -4.12 -2.81 5.82
CA ALA A 66 -4.55 -2.58 7.20
C ALA A 66 -5.69 -1.55 7.30
N ILE A 67 -5.66 -0.47 6.49
CA ILE A 67 -6.74 0.54 6.52
C ILE A 67 -8.04 -0.05 5.97
N ALA A 68 -7.99 -0.85 4.90
CA ALA A 68 -9.16 -1.55 4.39
C ALA A 68 -9.76 -2.51 5.43
N LYS A 69 -8.91 -3.23 6.16
CA LYS A 69 -9.34 -4.09 7.27
C LYS A 69 -10.02 -3.31 8.39
N TYR A 70 -9.45 -2.19 8.81
CA TYR A 70 -10.05 -1.33 9.83
C TYR A 70 -11.35 -0.68 9.38
N TRP A 71 -11.45 -0.31 8.10
CA TRP A 71 -12.68 0.19 7.51
C TRP A 71 -13.80 -0.85 7.56
N ASP A 72 -13.50 -2.12 7.27
CA ASP A 72 -14.45 -3.22 7.35
C ASP A 72 -14.85 -3.57 8.80
N GLU A 73 -13.90 -3.52 9.75
CA GLU A 73 -14.15 -3.93 11.14
C GLU A 73 -14.98 -2.93 11.95
N ASP A 74 -14.56 -1.66 12.00
CA ASP A 74 -15.25 -0.60 12.75
C ASP A 74 -14.74 0.79 12.32
N TRP A 75 -15.21 1.26 11.16
CA TRP A 75 -14.78 2.56 10.66
C TRP A 75 -15.11 3.72 11.60
N GLU A 76 -16.22 3.66 12.34
CA GLU A 76 -16.61 4.69 13.31
C GLU A 76 -15.59 4.84 14.45
N LEU A 77 -14.93 3.76 14.83
CA LEU A 77 -13.82 3.78 15.78
C LEU A 77 -12.54 4.26 15.10
N TYR A 78 -12.11 3.62 14.01
CA TYR A 78 -10.80 3.85 13.42
C TYR A 78 -10.68 5.20 12.71
N ASN A 79 -11.77 5.76 12.18
CA ASN A 79 -11.76 7.09 11.57
C ASN A 79 -11.41 8.20 12.58
N LYS A 80 -11.60 7.96 13.89
CA LYS A 80 -11.26 8.88 14.98
C LYS A 80 -9.79 8.79 15.42
N VAL A 81 -9.04 7.82 14.91
CA VAL A 81 -7.60 7.72 15.18
C VAL A 81 -6.90 8.89 14.48
N ASP A 82 -6.14 9.67 15.26
CA ASP A 82 -5.48 10.89 14.78
C ASP A 82 -4.58 10.66 13.57
N ASN A 83 -3.86 9.53 13.52
CA ASN A 83 -3.08 9.13 12.36
C ASN A 83 -2.91 7.60 12.34
N LEU A 84 -3.50 6.94 11.33
CA LEU A 84 -3.52 5.48 11.25
C LEU A 84 -2.13 4.86 10.98
N TYR A 85 -1.23 5.56 10.29
CA TYR A 85 0.14 5.08 10.11
C TYR A 85 0.92 5.07 11.42
N LEU A 86 0.87 6.18 12.18
CA LEU A 86 1.52 6.25 13.49
C LEU A 86 0.92 5.22 14.45
N TYR A 87 -0.40 5.05 14.41
CA TYR A 87 -1.09 4.02 15.18
C TYR A 87 -0.59 2.61 14.87
N LEU A 88 -0.32 2.27 13.62
CA LEU A 88 0.27 0.98 13.23
C LEU A 88 1.74 0.87 13.67
N ARG A 89 2.56 1.86 13.28
CA ARG A 89 4.01 1.86 13.51
C ARG A 89 4.36 1.79 15.01
N ASP A 90 3.66 2.56 15.83
CA ASP A 90 3.97 2.70 17.26
C ASP A 90 3.53 1.47 18.08
N ARG A 91 2.81 0.51 17.49
CA ARG A 91 2.49 -0.78 18.13
C ARG A 91 3.65 -1.77 18.12
N ILE A 92 4.63 -1.57 17.24
CA ILE A 92 5.83 -2.39 17.17
C ILE A 92 7.05 -1.52 16.88
N ASN A 93 7.34 -1.26 15.62
CA ASN A 93 8.33 -0.35 15.07
C ASN A 93 8.22 -0.40 13.53
N TYR A 94 9.02 0.39 12.83
CA TYR A 94 9.02 0.45 11.37
C TYR A 94 9.45 -0.87 10.69
N ASP A 95 10.45 -1.57 11.24
CA ASP A 95 11.11 -2.70 10.58
C ASP A 95 10.29 -4.01 10.60
N HIS A 96 9.27 -4.08 11.47
CA HIS A 96 8.44 -5.28 11.67
C HIS A 96 6.95 -4.99 11.41
N MET A 97 6.65 -3.94 10.65
CA MET A 97 5.28 -3.48 10.43
C MET A 97 4.47 -4.47 9.57
N ASP A 98 5.09 -5.13 8.60
CA ASP A 98 4.48 -6.21 7.83
C ASP A 98 4.07 -7.38 8.71
N GLU A 99 4.97 -7.86 9.58
CA GLU A 99 4.68 -8.95 10.49
C GLU A 99 3.47 -8.62 11.37
N TYR A 100 3.46 -7.42 11.96
CA TYR A 100 2.34 -6.96 12.78
C TYR A 100 1.03 -6.85 11.99
N ILE A 101 1.06 -6.24 10.80
CA ILE A 101 -0.14 -6.09 9.97
C ILE A 101 -0.68 -7.46 9.58
N LEU A 102 0.14 -8.35 9.04
CA LEU A 102 -0.32 -9.65 8.55
C LEU A 102 -0.82 -10.53 9.71
N GLN A 103 -0.14 -10.56 10.85
CA GLN A 103 -0.50 -11.45 11.97
C GLN A 103 -1.58 -10.90 12.90
N LYS A 104 -1.54 -9.59 13.20
CA LYS A 104 -2.34 -9.00 14.29
C LYS A 104 -3.47 -8.12 13.79
N VAL A 105 -3.38 -7.59 12.57
CA VAL A 105 -4.45 -6.77 11.97
C VAL A 105 -5.28 -7.64 11.03
N LEU A 106 -4.65 -8.29 10.07
CA LEU A 106 -5.32 -9.14 9.08
C LEU A 106 -5.63 -10.56 9.61
N LEU A 107 -5.02 -10.95 10.73
CA LEU A 107 -5.23 -12.24 11.41
C LEU A 107 -4.95 -13.46 10.51
N LEU A 108 -3.92 -13.35 9.66
CA LEU A 108 -3.60 -14.35 8.64
C LEU A 108 -2.87 -15.57 9.21
N SER A 109 -3.09 -16.72 8.59
CA SER A 109 -2.31 -17.94 8.84
C SER A 109 -0.85 -17.75 8.37
N GLU A 110 0.07 -18.61 8.83
CA GLU A 110 1.47 -18.54 8.39
C GLU A 110 1.64 -18.73 6.88
N ASP A 111 0.79 -19.55 6.25
CA ASP A 111 0.86 -19.79 4.82
C ASP A 111 0.32 -18.59 4.03
N ASP A 112 -0.75 -17.95 4.50
CA ASP A 112 -1.26 -16.71 3.92
C ASP A 112 -0.27 -15.55 4.11
N GLN A 113 0.43 -15.49 5.24
CA GLN A 113 1.50 -14.51 5.48
C GLN A 113 2.60 -14.64 4.42
N LYS A 114 3.10 -15.86 4.16
CA LYS A 114 4.13 -16.10 3.13
C LYS A 114 3.65 -15.69 1.75
N PHE A 115 2.39 -15.99 1.43
CA PHE A 115 1.77 -15.57 0.18
C PHE A 115 1.77 -14.04 0.03
N TRP A 116 1.35 -13.31 1.05
CA TRP A 116 1.30 -11.85 0.99
C TRP A 116 2.67 -11.19 0.99
N LEU A 117 3.65 -11.76 1.71
CA LEU A 117 5.05 -11.33 1.64
C LEU A 117 5.59 -11.42 0.19
N GLU A 118 5.28 -12.50 -0.53
CA GLU A 118 5.65 -12.66 -1.95
C GLU A 118 4.95 -11.62 -2.84
N VAL A 119 3.63 -11.47 -2.71
CA VAL A 119 2.83 -10.56 -3.55
C VAL A 119 3.25 -9.11 -3.35
N VAL A 120 3.39 -8.65 -2.10
CA VAL A 120 3.78 -7.27 -1.80
C VAL A 120 5.23 -7.02 -2.21
N GLY A 121 6.13 -7.99 -1.98
CA GLY A 121 7.52 -7.91 -2.44
C GLY A 121 7.62 -7.74 -3.96
N GLU A 122 6.83 -8.50 -4.73
CA GLU A 122 6.78 -8.38 -6.19
C GLU A 122 6.21 -7.03 -6.65
N CYS A 123 5.12 -6.56 -6.02
CA CYS A 123 4.54 -5.24 -6.32
C CYS A 123 5.54 -4.10 -6.04
N ALA A 124 6.24 -4.15 -4.92
CA ALA A 124 7.26 -3.17 -4.56
C ALA A 124 8.46 -3.22 -5.52
N SER A 125 8.92 -4.41 -5.88
CA SER A 125 9.99 -4.62 -6.86
C SER A 125 9.64 -4.04 -8.22
N ARG A 126 8.44 -4.33 -8.75
CA ARG A 126 7.93 -3.77 -10.00
C ARG A 126 7.87 -2.25 -9.98
N THR A 127 7.34 -1.70 -8.90
CA THR A 127 7.21 -0.24 -8.72
C THR A 127 8.59 0.42 -8.68
N ASN A 128 9.53 -0.14 -7.91
CA ASN A 128 10.90 0.36 -7.86
C ASN A 128 11.60 0.29 -9.22
N ASN A 129 11.49 -0.85 -9.91
CA ASN A 129 12.05 -1.02 -11.25
C ASN A 129 11.53 0.06 -12.20
N LYS A 130 10.22 0.34 -12.19
CA LYS A 130 9.66 1.44 -12.99
C LYS A 130 10.23 2.79 -12.59
N LEU A 131 10.25 3.09 -11.30
CA LEU A 131 10.74 4.35 -10.76
C LEU A 131 12.20 4.63 -11.23
N MET A 132 13.05 3.60 -11.20
CA MET A 132 14.45 3.70 -11.64
C MET A 132 14.59 3.89 -13.17
N HIS A 133 13.62 3.45 -13.96
CA HIS A 133 13.63 3.58 -15.42
C HIS A 133 12.91 4.84 -15.94
N LEU A 134 12.39 5.71 -15.08
CA LEU A 134 11.78 6.98 -15.50
C LEU A 134 12.81 8.00 -16.04
N GLY A 135 14.11 7.77 -15.82
CA GLY A 135 15.16 8.69 -16.28
C GLY A 135 15.15 10.04 -15.53
N ILE A 136 14.52 10.10 -14.35
CA ILE A 136 14.40 11.31 -13.55
C ILE A 136 15.70 11.56 -12.79
N GLN A 137 16.12 12.82 -12.73
CA GLN A 137 17.29 13.23 -11.95
C GLN A 137 17.08 12.96 -10.45
N PRO A 138 17.98 12.22 -9.79
CA PRO A 138 17.91 12.01 -8.33
C PRO A 138 17.94 13.33 -7.55
N GLY A 139 17.17 13.40 -6.46
CA GLY A 139 17.07 14.59 -5.60
C GLY A 139 16.29 15.77 -6.21
N SER A 140 15.67 15.59 -7.37
CA SER A 140 14.81 16.62 -7.99
C SER A 140 13.39 16.62 -7.40
N LYS A 141 12.65 17.71 -7.62
CA LYS A 141 11.21 17.79 -7.31
C LYS A 141 10.42 16.70 -8.03
N GLU A 142 10.79 16.39 -9.28
CA GLU A 142 10.14 15.35 -10.06
C GLU A 142 10.38 13.95 -9.47
N ALA A 143 11.58 13.67 -8.96
CA ALA A 143 11.87 12.40 -8.29
C ALA A 143 11.01 12.23 -7.03
N PHE A 144 10.85 13.31 -6.24
CA PHE A 144 9.97 13.30 -5.08
C PHE A 144 8.50 13.04 -5.46
N LEU A 145 8.00 13.73 -6.50
CA LEU A 145 6.63 13.52 -6.98
C LEU A 145 6.41 12.08 -7.50
N ALA A 146 7.38 11.52 -8.21
CA ALA A 146 7.33 10.13 -8.67
C ALA A 146 7.32 9.14 -7.51
N PHE A 147 8.10 9.40 -6.45
CA PHE A 147 8.10 8.58 -5.24
C PHE A 147 6.74 8.63 -4.51
N VAL A 148 6.16 9.83 -4.35
CA VAL A 148 4.84 10.00 -3.72
C VAL A 148 3.74 9.29 -4.53
N ASP A 149 3.75 9.41 -5.85
CA ASP A 149 2.78 8.72 -6.70
C ASP A 149 2.95 7.20 -6.66
N ALA A 150 4.19 6.69 -6.62
CA ALA A 150 4.47 5.28 -6.42
C ALA A 150 3.90 4.75 -5.09
N LEU A 151 4.13 5.48 -3.99
CA LEU A 151 3.54 5.15 -2.69
C LEU A 151 2.01 5.17 -2.76
N GLN A 152 1.41 6.17 -3.41
CA GLN A 152 -0.05 6.26 -3.53
C GLN A 152 -0.63 5.05 -4.27
N GLN A 153 -0.01 4.63 -5.37
CA GLN A 153 -0.49 3.46 -6.11
C GLN A 153 -0.37 2.18 -5.28
N LEU A 154 0.70 2.02 -4.51
CA LEU A 154 0.84 0.88 -3.60
C LEU A 154 -0.20 0.90 -2.47
N TYR A 155 -0.49 2.07 -1.90
CA TYR A 155 -1.56 2.24 -0.90
C TYR A 155 -2.93 1.82 -1.45
N VAL A 156 -3.29 2.35 -2.63
CA VAL A 156 -4.55 2.03 -3.30
C VAL A 156 -4.66 0.55 -3.64
N MET A 157 -3.58 -0.05 -4.15
CA MET A 157 -3.57 -1.48 -4.48
C MET A 157 -3.63 -2.35 -3.23
N GLY A 158 -2.97 -1.96 -2.14
CA GLY A 158 -3.08 -2.62 -0.84
C GLY A 158 -4.52 -2.64 -0.31
N ALA A 159 -5.20 -1.50 -0.37
CA ALA A 159 -6.61 -1.44 0.00
C ALA A 159 -7.49 -2.31 -0.91
N ALA A 160 -7.25 -2.25 -2.23
CA ALA A 160 -8.05 -3.01 -3.19
C ALA A 160 -7.91 -4.53 -3.02
N VAL A 161 -6.70 -5.04 -2.80
CA VAL A 161 -6.49 -6.49 -2.60
C VAL A 161 -7.13 -6.98 -1.32
N GLU A 162 -7.07 -6.19 -0.25
CA GLU A 162 -7.70 -6.57 1.02
C GLU A 162 -9.23 -6.53 0.92
N LEU A 163 -9.80 -5.47 0.32
CA LEU A 163 -11.25 -5.40 0.08
C LEU A 163 -11.74 -6.59 -0.76
N ASN A 164 -10.97 -6.99 -1.78
CA ASN A 164 -11.29 -8.17 -2.57
C ASN A 164 -11.28 -9.45 -1.72
N ALA A 165 -10.27 -9.61 -0.86
CA ALA A 165 -10.16 -10.73 0.08
C ALA A 165 -11.30 -10.78 1.12
N LEU A 166 -11.78 -9.61 1.57
CA LEU A 166 -12.94 -9.45 2.45
C LEU A 166 -14.28 -9.66 1.74
N GLY A 167 -14.28 -9.87 0.42
CA GLY A 167 -15.48 -10.19 -0.36
C GLY A 167 -16.18 -8.99 -1.00
N TYR A 168 -15.61 -7.79 -0.92
CA TYR A 168 -16.09 -6.63 -1.65
C TYR A 168 -15.76 -6.78 -3.14
N ARG A 169 -16.76 -7.20 -3.93
CA ARG A 169 -16.64 -7.42 -5.37
C ARG A 169 -17.19 -6.25 -6.17
N MET A 170 -16.52 -5.89 -7.25
CA MET A 170 -17.03 -4.95 -8.24
C MET A 170 -17.40 -5.72 -9.51
N ILE A 171 -18.69 -5.99 -9.68
CA ILE A 171 -19.21 -6.64 -10.89
C ILE A 171 -19.61 -5.53 -11.87
N LYS A 172 -19.18 -5.63 -13.14
CA LYS A 172 -19.77 -4.82 -14.21
C LYS A 172 -21.27 -5.13 -14.29
N GLY A 173 -22.10 -4.16 -13.96
CA GLY A 173 -23.55 -4.21 -14.20
C GLY A 173 -23.90 -4.25 -15.67
#